data_AF-A0A8T4FP43-F1
#
_entry.id   AF-A0A8T4FP43-F1
#
_cell.length_a   1.000
_cell.length_b   1.000
_cell.length_c   1.000
_cell.angle_alpha   90.00
_cell.angle_beta   90.00
_cell.angle_gamma   90.00
#
_symmetry.space_group_name_H-M   'P 1'
#
loop_
_entity.id
_entity.type
_entity.pdbx_description
1 polymer ?
#
loop_
_entity_poly.entity_id
_entity_poly.type
_entity_poly.pdbx_seq_one_letter_code
_entity_poly.pdbx_strand_id
1 'polypeptide(L)'
;FPGMDPAVFEDVFMKSKGVVIAGSGLGHVNEGMIPLIRKANENGTVVVMTSQCLNGRTNLNVYNTGRDMLAAGAVTVLDMLPETAYVKLMWALANSSSPEEAKRIMKTPLAGEMSDRRAVDERRLREDVRDRDPPAAGHQEAVLLLRVQAV
;
A
#
# COMPACT_ATOMS: atom_id res chain seq x y z
N PHE A 1 -3.29 0.98 12.49
CA PHE A 1 -4.01 2.21 12.92
C PHE A 1 -3.15 2.96 13.94
N PRO A 2 -3.40 4.25 14.22
CA PRO A 2 -2.60 5.03 15.17
C PRO A 2 -2.59 4.37 16.55
N GLY A 3 -1.42 4.24 17.17
CA GLY A 3 -1.28 3.60 18.49
C GLY A 3 -1.49 2.08 18.50
N MET A 4 -1.38 1.42 17.34
CA MET A 4 -1.42 -0.05 17.25
C MET A 4 -0.31 -0.67 18.11
N ASP A 5 -0.71 -1.42 19.14
CA ASP A 5 0.19 -2.16 20.02
C ASP A 5 0.58 -3.50 19.36
N PRO A 6 1.87 -3.75 19.07
CA PRO A 6 2.34 -5.00 18.49
C PRO A 6 1.98 -6.24 19.33
N ALA A 7 1.90 -6.11 20.65
CA ALA A 7 1.61 -7.25 21.54
C ALA A 7 0.23 -7.88 21.23
N VAL A 8 -0.74 -7.08 20.80
CA VAL A 8 -2.08 -7.54 20.41
C VAL A 8 -2.05 -8.47 19.20
N PHE A 9 -1.05 -8.31 18.32
CA PHE A 9 -0.94 -9.05 17.07
C PHE A 9 0.13 -10.14 17.09
N GLU A 10 0.92 -10.24 18.15
CA GLU A 10 2.06 -11.16 18.21
C GLU A 10 1.62 -12.60 17.95
N ASP A 11 0.59 -13.06 18.65
CA ASP A 11 0.04 -14.41 18.48
C ASP A 11 -0.47 -14.65 17.05
N VAL A 12 -1.14 -13.66 16.45
CA VAL A 12 -1.67 -13.76 15.08
C VAL A 12 -0.52 -13.89 14.08
N PHE A 13 0.54 -13.11 14.22
CA PHE A 13 1.71 -13.17 13.34
C PHE A 13 2.46 -14.49 13.51
N MET A 14 2.74 -14.88 14.75
CA MET A 14 3.59 -16.05 15.04
C MET A 14 2.90 -17.39 14.77
N LYS A 15 1.56 -17.45 14.84
CA LYS A 15 0.79 -18.68 14.57
C LYS A 15 0.28 -18.79 13.13
N SER A 16 0.55 -17.79 12.28
CA SER A 16 0.11 -17.77 10.88
C SER A 16 1.24 -18.10 9.91
N LYS A 17 0.91 -18.77 8.81
CA LYS A 17 1.84 -18.97 7.68
C LYS A 17 2.03 -17.70 6.83
N GLY A 18 1.08 -16.77 6.88
CA GLY A 18 1.21 -15.47 6.24
C GLY A 18 0.21 -14.47 6.78
N VAL A 19 0.53 -13.19 6.65
CA VAL A 19 -0.26 -12.04 7.11
C VAL A 19 -0.29 -11.00 6.01
N VAL A 20 -1.48 -10.45 5.74
CA VAL A 20 -1.64 -9.25 4.92
C VAL A 20 -1.94 -8.07 5.82
N ILE A 21 -1.18 -6.99 5.67
CA ILE A 21 -1.37 -5.75 6.41
C ILE A 21 -1.93 -4.69 5.45
N ALA A 22 -3.06 -4.09 5.83
CA ALA A 22 -3.56 -2.86 5.21
C ALA A 22 -2.91 -1.64 5.89
N GLY A 23 -1.73 -1.25 5.39
CA GLY A 23 -0.96 -0.14 5.94
C GLY A 23 -1.47 1.23 5.50
N SER A 24 -1.02 2.31 6.15
CA SER A 24 -1.41 3.67 5.78
C SER A 24 -0.69 4.16 4.52
N GLY A 25 -1.35 4.98 3.69
CA GLY A 25 -0.72 5.71 2.59
C GLY A 25 0.04 4.80 1.61
N LEU A 26 1.36 4.96 1.53
CA LEU A 26 2.22 4.13 0.67
C LEU A 26 2.51 2.71 1.23
N GLY A 27 1.77 2.27 2.25
CA GLY A 27 1.89 0.94 2.86
C GLY A 27 2.66 0.92 4.18
N HIS A 28 2.40 1.85 5.10
CA HIS A 28 3.18 2.01 6.33
C HIS A 28 2.45 1.48 7.57
N VAL A 29 3.23 1.10 8.59
CA VAL A 29 2.79 0.83 9.96
C VAL A 29 3.59 1.72 10.92
N ASN A 30 3.19 1.79 12.19
CA ASN A 30 4.01 2.42 13.21
C ASN A 30 5.30 1.61 13.45
N GLU A 31 6.38 2.29 13.84
CA GLU A 31 7.72 1.71 13.99
C GLU A 31 7.77 0.52 14.97
N GLY A 32 6.93 0.54 16.01
CA GLY A 32 6.82 -0.56 16.97
C GLY A 32 6.44 -1.90 16.35
N MET A 33 5.82 -1.92 15.16
CA MET A 33 5.49 -3.16 14.45
C MET A 33 6.69 -3.79 13.74
N ILE A 34 7.77 -3.04 13.48
CA ILE A 34 8.93 -3.51 12.70
C ILE A 34 9.61 -4.72 13.37
N PRO A 35 9.88 -4.73 14.69
CA PRO A 35 10.41 -5.93 15.36
C PRO A 35 9.51 -7.16 15.23
N LEU A 36 8.19 -6.99 15.31
CA LEU A 36 7.24 -8.09 15.14
C LEU A 36 7.24 -8.63 13.70
N ILE A 37 7.30 -7.74 12.70
CA ILE A 37 7.42 -8.12 11.28
C ILE A 37 8.70 -8.96 11.09
N ARG A 38 9.83 -8.51 11.65
CA ARG A 38 11.11 -9.22 11.57
C ARG A 38 11.01 -10.61 12.18
N LYS A 39 10.51 -10.69 13.42
CA LYS A 39 10.33 -11.94 14.16
C LYS A 39 9.42 -12.92 13.42
N ALA A 40 8.31 -12.44 12.85
CA ALA A 40 7.39 -13.26 12.07
C ALA A 40 8.05 -13.79 10.80
N ASN A 41 8.78 -12.93 10.08
CA ASN A 41 9.51 -13.33 8.89
C ASN A 41 10.60 -14.38 9.17
N GLU A 42 11.34 -14.24 10.29
CA GLU A 42 12.32 -15.23 10.76
C GLU A 42 11.68 -16.56 11.16
N ASN A 43 10.43 -16.53 11.63
CA ASN A 43 9.60 -17.71 11.90
C ASN A 43 8.96 -18.33 10.64
N GLY A 44 9.26 -17.80 9.45
CA GLY A 44 8.72 -18.28 8.18
C GLY A 44 7.33 -17.74 7.82
N THR A 45 6.77 -16.81 8.58
CA THR A 45 5.51 -16.14 8.24
C THR A 45 5.73 -15.15 7.10
N VAL A 46 4.98 -15.29 6.01
CA VAL A 46 5.03 -14.35 4.89
C VAL A 46 4.24 -13.09 5.22
N VAL A 47 4.93 -11.95 5.40
CA VAL A 47 4.29 -10.66 5.68
C VAL A 47 4.15 -9.84 4.39
N VAL A 48 2.90 -9.62 3.96
CA VAL A 48 2.56 -8.85 2.77
C VAL A 48 2.00 -7.49 3.18
N MET A 49 2.52 -6.43 2.56
CA MET A 49 2.12 -5.06 2.78
C MET A 49 1.27 -4.54 1.62
N THR A 50 0.08 -4.08 1.96
CA THR A 50 -0.88 -3.39 1.08
C THR A 50 -1.18 -2.01 1.65
N SER A 51 -2.08 -1.25 0.99
CA SER A 51 -2.55 0.04 1.52
C SER A 51 -4.02 -0.04 1.89
N GLN A 52 -4.40 0.60 3.01
CA GLN A 52 -5.79 0.91 3.33
C GLN A 52 -6.40 1.90 2.33
N CYS A 53 -5.56 2.64 1.59
CA CYS A 53 -6.01 3.49 0.50
C CYS A 53 -6.32 2.60 -0.70
N LEU A 54 -7.61 2.29 -0.92
CA LEU A 54 -8.07 1.43 -2.04
C LEU A 54 -7.59 1.94 -3.40
N ASN A 55 -7.46 3.26 -3.54
CA ASN A 55 -6.85 3.90 -4.70
C ASN A 55 -5.41 4.29 -4.37
N GLY A 56 -4.44 3.63 -4.99
CA GLY A 56 -3.04 3.98 -4.84
C GLY A 56 -2.11 2.82 -5.17
N ARG A 57 -0.83 3.02 -4.87
CA ARG A 57 0.22 2.02 -4.99
C ARG A 57 1.13 2.14 -3.78
N THR A 58 1.43 1.02 -3.15
CA THR A 58 2.44 0.96 -2.10
C THR A 58 3.84 1.22 -2.68
N ASN A 59 4.67 1.93 -1.93
CA ASN A 59 6.08 2.13 -2.23
C ASN A 59 6.86 2.35 -0.94
N LEU A 60 7.48 1.29 -0.45
CA LEU A 60 8.22 1.30 0.81
C LEU A 60 9.64 1.88 0.69
N ASN A 61 10.06 2.31 -0.50
CA ASN A 61 11.40 2.90 -0.68
C ASN A 61 11.45 4.40 -0.33
N VAL A 62 10.30 5.08 -0.30
CA VAL A 62 10.22 6.54 -0.16
C VAL A 62 10.64 7.00 1.25
N TYR A 63 10.11 6.38 2.29
CA TYR A 63 10.34 6.78 3.69
C TYR A 63 11.18 5.76 4.46
N ASN A 64 11.84 6.22 5.53
CA ASN A 64 12.72 5.39 6.37
C ASN A 64 11.99 4.15 6.92
N THR A 65 10.82 4.36 7.55
CA THR A 65 10.01 3.29 8.11
C THR A 65 9.67 2.20 7.09
N GLY A 66 9.39 2.59 5.83
CA GLY A 66 9.15 1.63 4.75
C GLY A 66 10.39 0.78 4.43
N ARG A 67 11.58 1.39 4.38
CA ARG A 67 12.84 0.67 4.15
C ARG A 67 13.18 -0.25 5.31
N ASP A 68 12.89 0.15 6.54
CA ASP A 68 13.06 -0.70 7.72
C ASP A 68 12.13 -1.91 7.70
N MET A 69 10.89 -1.73 7.21
CA MET A 69 9.96 -2.85 7.00
C MET A 69 10.42 -3.80 5.89
N LEU A 70 10.98 -3.28 4.78
CA LEU A 70 11.60 -4.12 3.75
C LEU A 70 12.78 -4.90 4.32
N ALA A 71 13.64 -4.26 5.12
CA ALA A 71 14.75 -4.89 5.81
C ALA A 71 14.31 -5.89 6.89
N ALA A 72 13.09 -5.76 7.41
CA ALA A 72 12.43 -6.72 8.30
C ALA A 72 11.80 -7.91 7.54
N GLY A 73 11.75 -7.87 6.21
CA GLY A 73 11.26 -8.96 5.37
C GLY A 73 9.82 -8.82 4.89
N ALA A 74 9.17 -7.66 5.10
CA ALA A 74 7.87 -7.38 4.51
C ALA A 74 7.97 -7.29 2.97
N VAL A 75 6.91 -7.73 2.28
CA VAL A 75 6.82 -7.68 0.82
C VAL A 75 5.68 -6.77 0.38
N THR A 76 5.99 -5.75 -0.42
CA THR A 76 4.99 -4.88 -1.07
C THR A 76 4.40 -5.55 -2.30
N VAL A 77 3.09 -5.36 -2.51
CA VAL A 77 2.34 -5.86 -3.69
C VAL A 77 1.73 -4.74 -4.51
N LEU A 78 2.44 -3.60 -4.59
CA LEU A 78 2.13 -2.50 -5.49
C LEU A 78 0.72 -1.94 -5.26
N ASP A 79 -0.15 -2.02 -6.27
CA ASP A 79 -1.52 -1.51 -6.29
C ASP A 79 -2.58 -2.60 -6.11
N MET A 80 -2.19 -3.78 -5.64
CA MET A 80 -3.12 -4.85 -5.28
C MET A 80 -4.00 -4.45 -4.10
N LEU A 81 -5.30 -4.70 -4.20
CA LEU A 81 -6.25 -4.50 -3.10
C LEU A 81 -5.91 -5.42 -1.91
N PRO A 82 -6.14 -4.97 -0.66
CA PRO A 82 -5.93 -5.80 0.53
C PRO A 82 -6.62 -7.16 0.47
N GLU A 83 -7.88 -7.20 0.02
CA GLU A 83 -8.69 -8.41 -0.07
C GLU A 83 -8.16 -9.35 -1.16
N THR A 84 -7.74 -8.81 -2.31
CA THR A 84 -7.12 -9.61 -3.38
C THR A 84 -5.77 -10.16 -2.93
N ALA A 85 -4.97 -9.38 -2.20
CA ALA A 85 -3.71 -9.83 -1.62
C ALA A 85 -3.93 -10.94 -0.59
N TYR A 86 -5.00 -10.87 0.19
CA TYR A 86 -5.38 -11.90 1.15
C TYR A 86 -5.67 -13.23 0.45
N VAL A 87 -6.55 -13.23 -0.55
CA VAL A 87 -6.88 -14.44 -1.33
C VAL A 87 -5.65 -14.97 -2.07
N LYS A 88 -4.88 -14.08 -2.69
CA LYS A 88 -3.66 -14.48 -3.40
C LYS A 88 -2.62 -15.08 -2.46
N LEU A 89 -2.48 -14.56 -1.23
CA LEU A 89 -1.55 -15.12 -0.24
C LEU A 89 -1.97 -16.52 0.18
N MET A 90 -3.27 -16.78 0.39
CA MET A 90 -3.77 -18.14 0.66
C MET A 90 -3.41 -19.09 -0.47
N TRP A 91 -3.63 -18.67 -1.72
CA TRP A 91 -3.29 -19.46 -2.90
C TRP A 91 -1.77 -19.67 -3.04
N ALA A 92 -0.97 -18.62 -2.86
CA ALA A 92 0.48 -18.66 -2.97
C ALA A 92 1.09 -19.62 -1.95
N LEU A 93 0.63 -19.57 -0.69
CA LEU A 93 1.08 -20.48 0.37
C LEU A 93 0.74 -21.94 0.05
N ALA A 94 -0.43 -22.21 -0.55
CA ALA A 94 -0.82 -23.56 -0.96
C ALA A 94 -0.03 -24.08 -2.18
N ASN A 95 0.51 -23.18 -3.00
CA ASN A 95 1.23 -23.50 -4.25
C ASN A 95 2.73 -23.16 -4.17
N SER A 96 3.28 -23.09 -2.95
CA SER A 96 4.70 -22.81 -2.72
C SER A 96 5.33 -23.89 -1.86
N SER A 97 6.61 -24.17 -2.12
CA SER A 97 7.42 -25.06 -1.30
C SER A 97 8.13 -24.34 -0.15
N SER A 98 8.19 -23.00 -0.19
CA SER A 98 8.87 -22.18 0.83
C SER A 98 8.26 -20.78 0.97
N PRO A 99 8.48 -20.09 2.11
CA PRO A 99 8.08 -18.69 2.28
C PRO A 99 8.66 -17.76 1.21
N GLU A 100 9.89 -18.00 0.77
CA GLU A 100 10.57 -17.23 -0.28
C GLU A 100 9.87 -17.40 -1.63
N GLU A 101 9.42 -18.61 -1.94
CA GLU A 101 8.61 -18.87 -3.13
C GLU A 101 7.24 -18.20 -3.06
N ALA A 102 6.54 -18.28 -1.93
CA ALA A 102 5.30 -17.54 -1.73
C ALA A 102 5.51 -16.02 -1.92
N LYS A 103 6.58 -15.44 -1.36
CA LYS A 103 6.95 -14.03 -1.56
C LYS A 103 7.22 -13.70 -3.04
N ARG A 104 7.82 -14.62 -3.80
CA ARG A 104 8.01 -14.46 -5.26
C ARG A 104 6.66 -14.46 -5.96
N ILE A 105 5.79 -15.44 -5.70
CA ILE A 105 4.44 -15.53 -6.26
C ILE A 105 3.64 -14.26 -5.98
N MET A 106 3.70 -13.74 -4.75
CA MET A 106 2.98 -12.52 -4.37
C MET A 106 3.40 -11.31 -5.21
N LYS A 107 4.66 -11.22 -5.64
CA LYS A 107 5.20 -10.12 -6.48
C LYS A 107 4.99 -10.32 -7.98
N THR A 108 4.55 -11.50 -8.42
CA THR A 108 4.36 -11.80 -9.84
C THR A 108 2.89 -11.61 -10.21
N PRO A 109 2.54 -10.77 -11.20
CA PRO A 109 1.16 -10.66 -11.69
C PRO A 109 0.68 -12.00 -12.26
N LEU A 110 -0.51 -12.45 -11.89
CA LEU A 110 -1.08 -13.73 -12.37
C LEU A 110 -2.41 -13.57 -13.11
N ALA A 111 -3.24 -12.61 -12.71
CA ALA A 111 -4.62 -12.45 -13.19
C ALA A 111 -5.04 -10.98 -13.36
N GLY A 112 -4.07 -10.06 -13.43
CA GLY A 112 -4.34 -8.61 -13.53
C GLY A 112 -4.58 -7.92 -12.18
N GLU A 113 -4.21 -8.56 -11.09
CA GLU A 113 -4.39 -8.07 -9.73
C GLU A 113 -3.41 -6.97 -9.30
N MET A 114 -2.35 -6.77 -10.07
CA MET A 114 -1.39 -5.68 -9.90
C MET A 114 -0.90 -5.21 -11.26
N SER A 115 -0.50 -3.94 -11.34
CA SER A 115 0.03 -3.32 -12.56
C SER A 115 1.43 -2.79 -12.36
N ASP A 116 2.20 -2.60 -13.42
CA ASP A 116 3.50 -1.94 -13.40
C ASP A 116 3.35 -0.42 -13.22
N ARG A 117 2.31 0.17 -13.81
CA ARG A 117 1.97 1.59 -13.80
C ARG A 117 0.50 1.83 -13.49
N ARG A 118 0.21 3.01 -12.93
CA ARG A 118 -1.16 3.52 -12.77
C ARG A 118 -1.47 4.46 -13.93
N ALA A 119 -2.49 4.13 -14.70
CA ALA A 119 -3.04 5.06 -15.69
C ALA A 119 -3.94 6.09 -15.00
N VAL A 120 -4.00 7.29 -15.58
CA VAL A 120 -4.99 8.28 -15.21
C VAL A 120 -6.34 7.82 -15.76
N ASP A 121 -7.35 7.70 -14.90
CA ASP A 121 -8.71 7.43 -15.34
C ASP A 121 -9.38 8.75 -15.76
N GLU A 122 -9.34 9.02 -17.06
CA GLU A 122 -9.99 10.18 -17.70
C GLU A 122 -11.49 10.28 -17.39
N ARG A 123 -12.18 9.16 -17.16
CA ARG A 123 -13.62 9.19 -16.83
C ARG A 123 -13.84 9.68 -15.42
N ARG A 124 -13.08 9.13 -14.47
CA ARG A 124 -13.10 9.58 -13.08
C ARG A 124 -12.65 11.02 -12.92
N LEU A 125 -11.65 11.46 -13.69
CA LEU A 125 -11.27 12.88 -13.70
C LEU A 125 -12.41 13.79 -14.13
N ARG A 126 -13.18 13.39 -15.14
CA ARG A 126 -14.36 14.17 -15.59
C ARG A 126 -15.46 14.17 -14.55
N GLU A 127 -15.65 13.08 -13.80
CA GLU A 127 -16.57 13.01 -12.65
C GLU A 127 -16.10 13.94 -11.53
N ASP A 128 -14.84 13.80 -11.07
CA ASP A 128 -14.25 14.64 -10.02
C ASP A 128 -14.27 16.13 -10.38
N VAL A 129 -14.13 16.50 -11.66
CA VAL A 129 -14.23 17.90 -12.12
C VAL A 129 -15.68 18.38 -12.11
N ARG A 130 -16.65 17.52 -12.46
CA ARG A 130 -18.09 17.86 -12.41
C ARG A 130 -18.59 18.06 -10.98
N ASP A 131 -18.06 17.28 -10.05
CA ASP A 131 -18.51 17.26 -8.65
C ASP A 131 -17.74 18.25 -7.75
N ARG A 132 -16.75 18.97 -8.29
CA ARG A 132 -16.10 20.07 -7.57
C ARG A 132 -17.03 21.27 -7.51
N ASP A 133 -17.28 21.77 -6.31
CA ASP A 133 -17.90 23.08 -6.12
C ASP A 133 -17.16 24.11 -6.97
N PRO A 134 -17.86 24.95 -7.74
CA PRO A 134 -17.22 26.02 -8.48
C PRO A 134 -16.43 26.89 -7.49
N PRO A 135 -15.22 27.35 -7.86
CA PRO A 135 -14.46 28.24 -6.99
C PRO A 135 -15.35 29.44 -6.64
N ALA A 136 -15.44 29.75 -5.34
CA ALA A 136 -16.20 30.89 -4.86
C ALA A 136 -15.90 32.10 -5.75
N ALA A 137 -16.95 32.66 -6.35
CA ALA A 137 -16.89 33.79 -7.28
C ALA A 137 -16.30 35.02 -6.56
N GLY A 138 -14.97 35.12 -6.53
CA GLY A 138 -14.26 36.15 -5.80
C GLY A 138 -12.74 36.06 -5.87
N HIS A 139 -12.17 35.01 -6.48
CA HIS A 139 -10.70 34.87 -6.63
C HIS A 139 -10.22 34.82 -8.08
N GLN A 140 -11.11 34.94 -9.07
CA GLN A 140 -10.71 34.94 -10.49
C GLN A 140 -10.26 36.31 -11.02
N GLU A 141 -10.64 37.43 -10.39
CA GLU A 141 -10.17 38.75 -10.84
C GLU A 141 -8.71 39.04 -10.47
N ALA A 142 -8.19 38.46 -9.38
CA ALA A 142 -6.81 38.70 -8.93
C ALA A 142 -5.76 38.02 -9.83
N VAL A 143 -6.09 36.89 -10.46
CA VAL A 143 -5.13 36.14 -11.31
C VAL A 143 -5.03 36.74 -12.72
N LEU A 144 -6.09 37.37 -13.22
CA LEU A 144 -6.08 38.02 -14.54
C LEU A 144 -5.33 39.37 -14.50
N LEU A 145 -5.43 40.14 -13.42
CA LEU A 145 -4.69 41.40 -13.25
C LEU A 145 -3.17 41.22 -13.21
N LEU A 146 -2.68 40.09 -12.67
CA LEU A 146 -1.25 39.79 -12.60
C LEU A 146 -0.62 39.37 -13.95
N ARG A 147 -1.42 39.12 -15.01
CA ARG A 147 -0.91 38.81 -16.36
C ARG A 147 -0.92 40.01 -17.32
N VAL A 148 -1.53 41.13 -16.96
CA VAL A 148 -1.57 42.33 -17.83
C VAL A 148 -0.46 43.34 -17.49
N GLN A 149 0.21 43.22 -16.32
CA GLN A 149 1.33 44.10 -15.95
C GLN A 149 2.73 43.58 -16.31
N ALA A 150 2.82 42.49 -17.10
CA ALA A 150 4.10 41.88 -17.51
C ALA A 150 4.31 41.84 -19.04
N VAL A 151 3.83 42.88 -19.74
CA VAL A 151 4.26 43.25 -21.10
C VAL A 151 4.55 44.73 -21.12
#